data_AF-A0A564SIZ9-F1
#
_entry.id   AF-A0A564SIZ9-F1
#
_cell.length_a   1.000
_cell.length_b   1.000
_cell.length_c   1.000
_cell.angle_alpha   90.00
_cell.angle_beta   90.00
_cell.angle_gamma   90.00
#
_symmetry.space_group_name_H-M   'P 1'
#
loop_
_entity.id
_entity.type
_entity.pdbx_description
1 polymer ?
#
loop_
_entity_poly.entity_id
_entity_poly.type
_entity_poly.pdbx_seq_one_letter_code
_entity_poly.pdbx_strand_id
1 'polypeptide(L)' 'MIKVICFHNPEEENGYLSNWYLSDFTIDDIRFTSMEQFMMYEKACCFNDEKIAKQILATNDVAWTKLTWIRINDGEKTVR' A
#
# COMPACT_ATOMS: atom_id res chain seq x y z
N MET A 1 -33.74 -1.29 4.12
CA MET A 1 -32.99 -2.36 3.42
C MET A 1 -31.55 -1.89 3.32
N ILE A 2 -30.57 -2.66 3.82
CA ILE A 2 -29.14 -2.27 3.73
C ILE A 2 -28.65 -2.62 2.32
N LYS A 3 -28.08 -1.63 1.63
CA LYS A 3 -27.43 -1.82 0.32
C LYS A 3 -25.96 -2.10 0.57
N VAL A 4 -25.47 -3.26 0.11
CA VAL A 4 -24.04 -3.58 0.11
C VAL A 4 -23.38 -2.88 -1.07
N ILE A 5 -22.24 -2.21 -0.83
CA ILE A 5 -21.46 -1.52 -1.85
C ILE A 5 -20.08 -2.18 -1.91
N CYS A 6 -19.71 -2.69 -3.08
CA CYS A 6 -18.39 -3.25 -3.37
C CYS A 6 -17.49 -2.17 -4.00
N PHE A 7 -16.21 -2.09 -3.62
CA PHE A 7 -15.32 -0.99 -4.03
C PHE A 7 -13.85 -1.39 -4.23
N HIS A 8 -13.60 -2.50 -4.91
CA HIS A 8 -12.25 -3.03 -5.09
C HIS A 8 -11.45 -2.34 -6.21
N ASN A 9 -12.09 -1.94 -7.31
CA ASN A 9 -11.43 -1.35 -8.47
C ASN A 9 -11.42 0.19 -8.38
N PRO A 10 -10.25 0.85 -8.43
CA PRO A 10 -10.17 2.31 -8.35
C PRO A 10 -10.85 3.05 -9.51
N GLU A 11 -11.13 2.39 -10.63
CA GLU A 11 -11.80 2.99 -11.80
C GLU A 11 -13.33 2.89 -11.78
N GLU A 12 -13.93 2.24 -10.77
CA GLU A 12 -15.38 2.13 -10.61
C GLU A 12 -15.99 3.37 -9.92
N GLU A 13 -17.33 3.47 -9.94
CA GLU A 13 -18.08 4.58 -9.31
C GLU A 13 -17.69 4.81 -7.84
N ASN A 14 -17.44 3.74 -7.09
CA ASN A 14 -16.98 3.80 -5.69
C ASN A 14 -15.48 3.55 -5.53
N GLY A 15 -14.72 3.65 -6.63
CA GLY A 15 -13.30 3.34 -6.67
C GLY A 15 -12.44 4.20 -5.74
N TYR A 16 -12.91 5.39 -5.37
CA TYR A 16 -12.26 6.25 -4.36
C TYR A 16 -12.15 5.61 -2.97
N LEU A 17 -12.94 4.56 -2.69
CA LEU A 17 -12.83 3.76 -1.46
C LEU A 17 -11.81 2.62 -1.59
N SER A 18 -11.29 2.36 -2.79
CA SER A 18 -10.26 1.35 -3.02
C SER A 18 -8.91 1.81 -2.47
N ASN A 19 -8.17 0.88 -1.86
CA ASN A 19 -6.80 1.15 -1.41
C ASN A 19 -5.84 1.52 -2.56
N TRP A 20 -6.20 1.10 -3.78
CA TRP A 20 -5.45 1.36 -5.00
C TRP A 20 -5.77 2.70 -5.64
N TYR A 21 -6.76 3.42 -5.10
CA TYR A 21 -7.09 4.74 -5.60
C TYR A 21 -5.94 5.71 -5.35
N LEU A 22 -5.56 6.44 -6.40
CA LEU A 22 -4.54 7.47 -6.28
C LEU A 22 -5.12 8.66 -5.51
N SER A 23 -4.58 8.88 -4.33
CA SER A 23 -4.94 9.98 -3.44
C SER A 23 -3.65 10.46 -2.80
N ASP A 24 -3.24 11.68 -3.11
CA ASP A 24 -2.08 12.30 -2.49
C ASP A 24 -2.41 12.70 -1.06
N PHE A 25 -1.63 12.20 -0.09
CA PHE A 25 -1.70 12.62 1.30
C PHE A 25 -0.32 12.62 1.95
N THR A 26 -0.24 13.16 3.16
CA THR A 26 1.02 13.27 3.90
C THR A 26 0.80 12.87 5.35
N ILE A 27 1.69 12.02 5.87
CA ILE A 27 1.74 11.58 7.26
C ILE A 27 3.19 11.75 7.72
N ASP A 28 3.41 12.42 8.86
CA ASP A 28 4.75 12.65 9.43
C ASP A 28 5.78 13.17 8.42
N ASP A 29 5.38 14.16 7.61
CA ASP A 29 6.17 14.76 6.52
C ASP A 29 6.54 13.83 5.34
N ILE A 30 5.98 12.61 5.31
CA ILE A 30 6.13 11.67 4.20
C ILE A 30 4.90 11.74 3.30
N ARG A 31 5.13 12.02 2.01
CA ARG A 31 4.08 12.04 1.00
C ARG A 31 3.82 10.63 0.46
N PHE A 32 2.55 10.25 0.39
CA PHE A 32 2.06 9.04 -0.22
C PHE A 32 1.08 9.35 -1.34
N THR A 33 1.03 8.50 -2.35
CA THR A 33 0.15 8.64 -3.52
C THR A 33 -1.06 7.71 -3.48
N SER A 34 -1.10 6.75 -2.54
CA SER A 34 -2.24 5.86 -2.32
C SER A 34 -2.19 5.23 -0.94
N MET A 35 -3.33 4.71 -0.48
CA MET A 35 -3.40 3.98 0.78
C MET A 35 -2.54 2.72 0.76
N GLU A 36 -2.49 2.03 -0.39
CA GLU A 36 -1.65 0.85 -0.52
C GLU A 36 -0.16 1.16 -0.34
N GLN A 37 0.34 2.24 -0.93
CA GLN A 37 1.75 2.63 -0.80
C GLN A 37 2.10 2.87 0.68
N PHE A 38 1.22 3.57 1.41
CA PHE A 38 1.37 3.77 2.85
C PHE A 38 1.37 2.44 3.62
N MET A 39 0.42 1.54 3.36
CA MET A 39 0.36 0.25 4.04
C MET A 39 1.62 -0.59 3.82
N MET A 40 2.18 -0.59 2.60
CA MET A 40 3.42 -1.32 2.32
C MET A 40 4.63 -0.67 2.97
N TYR A 41 4.69 0.67 3.02
CA TYR A 41 5.74 1.39 3.73
C TYR A 41 5.72 1.05 5.22
N GLU A 42 4.57 1.15 5.87
CA GLU A 42 4.39 0.79 7.28
C GLU A 42 4.76 -0.67 7.54
N LYS A 43 4.38 -1.56 6.62
CA LYS A 43 4.78 -2.96 6.68
C LYS A 43 6.30 -3.10 6.63
N ALA A 44 6.98 -2.48 5.66
CA ALA A 44 8.43 -2.54 5.54
C ALA A 44 9.14 -1.98 6.80
N CYS A 45 8.62 -0.89 7.38
CA CYS A 45 9.08 -0.34 8.65
C CYS A 45 8.93 -1.34 9.80
N CYS A 46 7.79 -2.04 9.89
CA CYS A 46 7.54 -3.09 10.90
C CYS A 46 8.51 -4.29 10.80
N PHE A 47 9.02 -4.60 9.60
CA PHE A 47 10.04 -5.64 9.38
C PHE A 47 11.48 -5.09 9.38
N ASN A 48 11.68 -3.81 9.74
CA ASN A 48 12.97 -3.13 9.71
C ASN A 48 13.67 -3.17 8.32
N ASP A 49 12.92 -3.30 7.23
CA ASP A 49 13.47 -3.30 5.86
C ASP A 49 13.50 -1.89 5.27
N GLU A 50 14.47 -1.09 5.71
CA GLU A 50 14.66 0.29 5.26
C GLU A 50 14.89 0.41 3.75
N LYS A 51 15.45 -0.64 3.12
CA LYS A 51 15.71 -0.63 1.67
C LYS A 51 14.39 -0.70 0.91
N ILE A 52 13.50 -1.61 1.32
CA ILE A 52 12.18 -1.74 0.72
C ILE A 52 11.32 -0.51 1.05
N ALA A 53 11.37 0.02 2.27
CA ALA A 53 10.65 1.24 2.64
C ALA A 53 11.01 2.43 1.71
N LYS A 54 12.30 2.64 1.44
CA LYS A 54 12.78 3.67 0.49
C LYS A 54 12.33 3.39 -0.95
N GLN A 55 12.34 2.13 -1.38
CA GLN A 55 11.87 1.75 -2.72
C GLN A 55 10.37 2.02 -2.90
N ILE A 56 9.56 1.77 -1.86
CA ILE A 56 8.12 2.04 -1.86
C ILE A 56 7.84 3.53 -2.01
N LEU A 57 8.57 4.39 -1.27
CA LEU A 57 8.43 5.84 -1.40
C LEU A 57 8.92 6.38 -2.75
N ALA A 58 9.83 5.68 -3.41
CA ALA A 58 10.38 6.10 -4.71
C ALA A 58 9.50 5.68 -5.91
N THR A 59 8.44 4.90 -5.70
CA THR A 59 7.58 4.40 -6.78
C THR A 59 6.12 4.73 -6.53
N ASN A 60 5.43 5.14 -7.60
CA ASN A 60 3.97 5.28 -7.61
C ASN A 60 3.32 4.14 -8.42
N ASP A 61 4.11 3.13 -8.80
CA ASP A 61 3.64 2.00 -9.58
C ASP A 61 2.92 0.98 -8.67
N VAL A 62 1.63 0.88 -8.91
CA VAL A 62 0.70 -0.05 -8.26
C VAL A 62 1.14 -1.51 -8.41
N ALA A 63 1.65 -1.92 -9.58
CA ALA A 63 2.12 -3.28 -9.81
C ALA A 63 3.39 -3.57 -9.00
N TRP A 64 4.30 -2.60 -8.90
CA TRP A 64 5.48 -2.73 -8.04
C TRP A 64 5.11 -2.83 -6.56
N THR A 65 4.15 -2.04 -6.10
CA THR A 65 3.65 -2.08 -4.71
C THR A 65 3.07 -3.47 -4.36
N LYS A 66 2.39 -4.13 -5.32
CA LYS A 66 1.95 -5.54 -5.17
C LYS A 66 3.11 -6.53 -5.08
N LEU A 67 4.16 -6.34 -5.88
CA LEU A 67 5.32 -7.24 -5.87
C LEU A 67 6.15 -7.08 -4.59
N THR A 68 6.24 -5.86 -4.04
CA THR A 68 6.94 -5.63 -2.76
C THR A 68 6.26 -6.36 -1.61
N TRP A 69 4.94 -6.52 -1.62
CA TRP A 69 4.22 -7.33 -0.63
C TRP A 69 4.76 -8.77 -0.54
N ILE A 70 5.01 -9.42 -1.68
CA ILE A 70 5.58 -10.79 -1.72
C ILE A 70 6.99 -10.80 -1.12
N ARG A 71 7.78 -9.76 -1.38
CA ARG A 71 9.18 -9.66 -0.94
C ARG A 71 9.30 -9.43 0.57
N ILE A 72 8.40 -8.63 1.15
CA ILE A 72 8.35 -8.40 2.61
C ILE A 72 7.88 -9.68 3.35
N ASN A 73 6.95 -10.44 2.76
CA ASN A 73 6.43 -11.69 3.35
C ASN A 73 7.46 -12.81 3.51
N ASP A 74 8.59 -12.79 2.79
CA ASP A 74 9.61 -13.83 3.01
C ASP A 74 10.27 -13.69 4.40
N GLY A 75 10.20 -12.49 5.02
CA GLY A 75 10.55 -12.26 6.42
C GLY A 75 9.54 -12.82 7.43
N GLU A 76 8.29 -13.10 7.03
CA GLU A 76 7.27 -13.70 7.93
C GLU A 76 7.58 -15.16 8.27
N LYS A 77 8.45 -15.85 7.51
CA LYS A 77 8.89 -17.22 7.82
C LYS A 77 9.90 -17.31 8.96
N THR A 78 10.51 -16.20 9.38
CA THR A 78 11.56 -16.19 10.41
C THR A 78 11.01 -15.83 11.80
N VAL A 79 9.72 -15.53 11.92
CA VAL A 79 9.08 -15.08 13.17
C VAL A 79 7.99 -16.04 13.70
N ARG A 80 7.98 -17.30 13.25
CA ARG A 80 7.12 -18.36 13.82
C ARG A 80 7.94 -19.47 14.45
#